data_AF-A0A4R9FLM0-F1
#
_entry.id   AF-A0A4R9FLM0-F1
#
_cell.length_a   1.000
_cell.length_b   1.000
_cell.length_c   1.000
_cell.angle_alpha   90.00
_cell.angle_beta   90.00
_cell.angle_gamma   90.00
#
_symmetry.space_group_name_H-M   'P 1'
#
loop_
_entity.id
_entity.type
_entity.pdbx_description
1 polymer ?
#
loop_
_entity_poly.entity_id
_entity_poly.type
_entity_poly.pdbx_seq_one_letter_code
_entity_poly.pdbx_strand_id
1 'polypeptide(L)'
;MKLNISDLSLKRSVWITGFVFLSLAGCSAGVARDRFASEYRCPAEKTTVRELGGGAFEVEGCGKKQVFACIEAQWNTICRKD
;
A
#
# COMPACT_ATOMS: atom_id res chain seq x y z
N MET A 1 15.10 7.79 23.68
CA MET A 1 14.22 8.40 22.65
C MET A 1 13.04 7.47 22.44
N LYS A 2 11.81 7.98 22.60
CA LYS A 2 10.58 7.18 22.55
C LYS A 2 9.60 7.98 21.68
N LEU A 3 9.35 7.51 20.46
CA LEU A 3 8.42 8.17 19.55
C LEU A 3 7.13 7.34 19.53
N ASN A 4 6.16 7.83 20.31
CA ASN A 4 4.78 7.39 20.35
C ASN A 4 4.02 8.01 19.17
N ILE A 5 3.34 7.17 18.41
CA ILE A 5 2.60 7.52 17.19
C ILE A 5 1.12 7.57 17.56
N SER A 6 0.73 8.65 18.23
CA SER A 6 -0.65 8.88 18.69
C SER A 6 -0.94 10.38 18.72
N ASP A 7 -0.80 11.07 17.59
CA ASP A 7 -1.44 12.38 17.46
C ASP A 7 -1.69 12.71 15.99
N LEU A 8 -2.85 12.28 15.53
CA LEU A 8 -3.53 12.85 14.38
C LEU A 8 -4.37 14.01 14.91
N SER A 9 -3.95 15.27 14.74
CA SER A 9 -4.84 16.40 14.99
C SER A 9 -4.61 17.57 14.02
N LEU A 10 -5.25 17.42 12.87
CA LEU A 10 -6.06 18.42 12.15
C LEU A 10 -6.13 19.84 12.78
N LYS A 11 -5.40 20.82 12.21
CA LYS A 11 -5.73 22.25 12.37
C LYS A 11 -5.42 23.05 11.10
N ARG A 12 -6.42 23.09 10.22
CA ARG A 12 -6.97 24.28 9.55
C ARG A 12 -5.96 25.23 8.86
N SER A 13 -5.83 25.09 7.54
CA SER A 13 -5.83 26.25 6.63
C SER A 13 -6.29 25.84 5.24
N VAL A 14 -7.18 26.68 4.75
CA VAL A 14 -8.02 26.56 3.57
C VAL A 14 -7.25 27.07 2.35
N TRP A 15 -7.24 26.30 1.26
CA TRP A 15 -7.03 26.67 -0.16
C TRP A 15 -6.10 25.77 -0.97
N ILE A 16 -6.59 25.51 -2.20
CA ILE A 16 -5.93 24.99 -3.40
C ILE A 16 -6.06 23.47 -3.60
N THR A 17 -7.11 23.15 -4.36
CA THR A 17 -7.13 22.20 -5.48
C THR A 17 -5.93 21.24 -5.58
N GLY A 18 -6.19 19.98 -5.23
CA GLY A 18 -5.23 18.89 -5.42
C GLY A 18 -5.54 17.81 -4.41
N PHE A 19 -6.49 16.94 -4.75
CA PHE A 19 -6.89 15.77 -3.95
C PHE A 19 -5.75 14.75 -3.97
N VAL A 20 -4.64 15.06 -3.30
CA VAL A 20 -3.57 14.12 -3.00
C VAL A 20 -4.11 13.26 -1.87
N PHE A 21 -4.78 12.18 -2.26
CA PHE A 21 -5.10 11.05 -1.39
C PHE A 21 -3.77 10.44 -0.96
N LEU A 22 -3.18 11.02 0.08
CA LEU A 22 -1.97 10.55 0.73
C LEU A 22 -2.35 9.31 1.55
N SER A 23 -2.57 8.20 0.86
CA SER A 23 -2.87 6.90 1.46
C SER A 23 -1.61 6.36 2.13
N LEU A 24 -1.43 6.68 3.41
CA LEU A 24 -0.51 5.97 4.33
C LEU A 24 -1.06 4.59 4.72
N ALA A 25 -1.64 3.84 3.78
CA ALA A 25 -2.16 2.51 4.03
C ALA A 25 -1.06 1.47 3.73
N GLY A 26 -0.39 1.01 4.79
CA GLY A 26 0.29 -0.28 4.85
C GLY A 26 1.61 -0.40 4.08
N CYS A 27 2.72 -0.49 4.81
CA CYS A 27 4.01 -0.93 4.25
C CYS A 27 3.86 -2.20 3.38
N SER A 28 3.03 -3.14 3.82
CA SER A 28 2.71 -4.39 3.12
C SER A 28 1.96 -4.19 1.80
N ALA A 29 1.01 -3.25 1.76
CA ALA A 29 0.28 -2.92 0.54
C ALA A 29 1.21 -2.24 -0.50
N GLY A 30 2.15 -1.40 -0.04
CA GLY A 30 3.20 -0.83 -0.88
C GLY A 30 4.09 -1.91 -1.51
N VAL A 31 4.58 -2.86 -0.70
CA VAL A 31 5.44 -3.95 -1.19
C VAL A 31 4.72 -4.85 -2.19
N ALA A 32 3.44 -5.19 -1.94
CA ALA A 32 2.63 -5.96 -2.89
C ALA A 32 2.45 -5.20 -4.23
N ARG A 33 2.19 -3.89 -4.16
CA ARG A 33 2.02 -3.02 -5.33
C ARG A 33 3.30 -2.94 -6.18
N ASP A 34 4.44 -2.70 -5.54
CA ASP A 34 5.75 -2.60 -6.21
C ASP A 34 6.13 -3.93 -6.87
N ARG A 35 5.87 -5.05 -6.19
CA ARG A 35 6.06 -6.40 -6.77
C ARG A 35 5.22 -6.61 -8.01
N PHE A 36 3.92 -6.31 -7.95
CA PHE A 36 3.03 -6.42 -9.10
C PHE A 36 3.45 -5.50 -10.24
N ALA A 37 3.79 -4.25 -9.93
CA ALA A 37 4.22 -3.26 -10.91
C ALA A 37 5.48 -3.72 -11.66
N SER A 38 6.45 -4.27 -10.94
CA SER A 38 7.69 -4.83 -11.50
C SER A 38 7.43 -6.09 -12.34
N GLU A 39 6.64 -7.03 -11.82
CA GLU A 39 6.37 -8.32 -12.48
C GLU A 39 5.54 -8.16 -13.77
N TYR A 40 4.55 -7.27 -13.74
CA TYR A 40 3.63 -7.06 -14.85
C TYR A 40 3.94 -5.81 -15.68
N ARG A 41 5.04 -5.10 -15.40
CA ARG A 41 5.42 -3.82 -16.03
C ARG A 41 4.26 -2.82 -16.04
N CYS A 42 3.48 -2.82 -14.97
CA CYS A 42 2.31 -1.96 -14.81
C CYS A 42 2.69 -0.77 -13.92
N PRO A 43 2.48 0.49 -14.33
CA PRO A 43 2.79 1.63 -13.48
C PRO A 43 1.96 1.56 -12.20
N ALA A 44 2.61 1.80 -11.05
CA ALA A 44 1.96 1.73 -9.75
C ALA A 44 0.68 2.60 -9.72
N GLU A 45 0.69 3.78 -10.33
CA GLU A 45 -0.47 4.68 -10.44
C GLU A 45 -1.73 4.02 -11.05
N LYS A 46 -1.56 3.00 -11.90
CA LYS A 46 -2.66 2.23 -12.52
C LYS A 46 -2.92 0.88 -11.83
N THR A 47 -2.31 0.66 -10.67
CA THR A 47 -2.55 -0.51 -9.84
C THR A 47 -3.33 -0.12 -8.59
N THR A 48 -4.33 -0.93 -8.29
CA THR A 48 -5.19 -0.84 -7.12
C THR A 48 -4.86 -2.02 -6.22
N VAL A 49 -4.70 -1.76 -4.92
CA VAL A 49 -4.46 -2.79 -3.90
C VAL A 49 -5.67 -2.84 -2.98
N ARG A 50 -6.20 -4.04 -2.76
CA ARG A 50 -7.25 -4.36 -1.79
C ARG A 50 -6.71 -5.33 -0.76
N GLU A 51 -6.79 -4.96 0.51
CA GLU A 51 -6.50 -5.89 1.60
C GLU A 51 -7.67 -6.86 1.76
N LEU A 52 -7.38 -8.16 1.72
CA LEU A 52 -8.35 -9.24 1.95
C LEU A 52 -8.38 -9.68 3.43
N GLY A 53 -7.38 -9.24 4.21
CA GLY A 53 -7.18 -9.62 5.61
C GLY A 53 -6.14 -10.73 5.77
N GLY A 54 -5.62 -10.92 6.98
CA GLY A 54 -4.65 -11.97 7.29
C GLY A 54 -3.30 -11.84 6.58
N GLY A 55 -2.95 -10.64 6.12
CA GLY A 55 -1.75 -10.39 5.31
C GLY A 55 -1.92 -10.68 3.81
N ALA A 56 -3.13 -11.02 3.35
CA ALA A 56 -3.42 -11.17 1.92
C ALA A 56 -3.84 -9.84 1.27
N PHE A 57 -3.24 -9.53 0.12
CA PHE A 57 -3.45 -8.33 -0.66
C PHE A 57 -3.76 -8.70 -2.12
N GLU A 58 -4.94 -8.34 -2.57
CA GLU A 58 -5.34 -8.43 -3.97
C GLU A 58 -4.85 -7.18 -4.71
N VAL A 59 -4.02 -7.35 -5.73
CA VAL A 59 -3.52 -6.28 -6.59
C VAL A 59 -4.10 -6.45 -7.98
N GLU A 60 -4.73 -5.39 -8.48
CA GLU A 60 -5.32 -5.34 -9.82
C GLU A 60 -4.80 -4.14 -10.59
N GLY A 61 -4.40 -4.33 -11.84
CA GLY A 61 -3.93 -3.26 -12.69
C GLY A 61 -3.54 -3.75 -14.07
N CYS A 62 -3.62 -2.87 -15.06
CA CYS A 62 -3.25 -3.17 -16.45
C CYS A 62 -3.92 -4.42 -17.03
N GLY A 63 -5.18 -4.69 -16.66
CA GLY A 63 -5.95 -5.85 -17.11
C GLY A 63 -5.52 -7.19 -16.49
N LYS A 64 -4.71 -7.15 -15.42
CA LYS A 64 -4.27 -8.32 -14.67
C LYS A 64 -4.65 -8.17 -13.21
N LYS A 65 -4.83 -9.32 -12.57
CA LYS A 65 -5.22 -9.42 -11.17
C LYS A 65 -4.40 -10.53 -10.50
N GLN A 66 -3.82 -10.24 -9.35
CA GLN A 66 -2.98 -11.17 -8.60
C GLN A 66 -3.15 -10.97 -7.10
N VAL A 67 -3.26 -12.06 -6.35
CA VAL A 67 -3.24 -12.03 -4.89
C VAL A 67 -1.81 -12.27 -4.39
N PHE A 68 -1.41 -11.51 -3.38
CA PHE A 68 -0.15 -11.64 -2.68
C PHE A 68 -0.38 -11.89 -1.19
N ALA A 69 0.26 -12.91 -0.65
CA ALA A 69 0.40 -13.09 0.79
C ALA A 69 1.67 -12.37 1.26
N CYS A 70 1.50 -11.33 2.07
CA CYS A 70 2.57 -10.59 2.73
C CYS A 70 2.69 -11.01 4.19
N ILE A 71 3.90 -11.38 4.58
CA ILE A 71 4.24 -11.70 5.97
C ILE A 71 5.12 -10.57 6.49
N GLU A 72 4.63 -9.86 7.50
CA GLU A 72 5.41 -8.88 8.26
C GLU A 72 6.15 -9.60 9.39
N ALA A 73 7.47 -9.72 9.23
CA ALA A 73 8.37 -10.08 10.30
C ALA A 73 8.93 -8.81 10.95
N GLN A 74 9.41 -8.92 12.19
CA GLN A 74 9.91 -7.82 13.02
C GLN A 74 10.94 -6.89 12.33
N TRP A 75 11.57 -7.34 11.23
CA TRP A 75 12.61 -6.61 10.50
C TRP A 75 12.46 -6.65 8.98
N ASN A 76 11.41 -7.32 8.44
CA ASN A 76 11.25 -7.47 6.99
C ASN A 76 9.81 -7.80 6.59
N THR A 77 9.34 -7.24 5.48
CA THR A 77 8.04 -7.56 4.88
C THR A 77 8.26 -8.29 3.57
N ILE A 78 7.80 -9.54 3.50
CA ILE A 78 7.98 -10.37 2.31
C ILE A 78 6.61 -10.68 1.74
N CYS A 79 6.36 -10.23 0.51
CA CYS A 79 5.16 -10.56 -0.25
C CYS A 79 5.48 -11.65 -1.28
N ARG A 80 4.68 -12.72 -1.29
CA ARG A 80 4.69 -13.76 -2.32
C ARG A 80 3.34 -13.84 -2.99
N LYS A 81 3.32 -14.22 -4.27
CA LYS A 81 2.08 -14.60 -4.95
C LYS A 81 1.48 -15.80 -4.23
N ASP A 82 0.20 -15.69 -3.90
CA ASP A 82 -0.62 -16.79 -3.41
C ASP A 82 -1.16 -17.60 -4.60
#